data_AF-A0A174KR06-F1
#
_entry.id   AF-A0A174KR06-F1
#
_cell.length_a   1.000
_cell.length_b   1.000
_cell.length_c   1.000
_cell.angle_alpha   90.00
_cell.angle_beta   90.00
_cell.angle_gamma   90.00
#
_symmetry.space_group_name_H-M   'P 1'
#
loop_
_entity.id
_entity.type
_entity.pdbx_description
1 polymer ?
#
loop_
_entity_poly.entity_id
_entity_poly.type
_entity_poly.pdbx_seq_one_letter_code
_entity_poly.pdbx_strand_id
1 'polypeptide(L)' 'MAVCMECGRKLRSQQSKEVGYGPVCYKRVFGTSMRIRDGDKKTSTASDDFPYYEIPGQMSIEDFIKADEK' A
#
# COMPACT_ATOMS: atom_id res chain seq x y z
N MET A 1 -9.73 -25.81 -7.19
CA MET A 1 -10.37 -24.47 -7.24
C MET A 1 -9.81 -23.67 -6.08
N ALA A 2 -9.10 -22.56 -6.34
CA ALA A 2 -8.50 -21.75 -5.28
C ALA A 2 -9.51 -20.70 -4.77
N VAL A 3 -9.57 -20.53 -3.45
CA VAL A 3 -10.50 -19.64 -2.73
C VAL A 3 -9.71 -18.75 -1.77
N CYS A 4 -10.26 -17.58 -1.46
CA CYS A 4 -9.68 -16.66 -0.50
C CYS A 4 -9.72 -17.26 0.91
N MET A 5 -8.58 -17.27 1.62
CA MET A 5 -8.50 -17.80 2.98
C MET A 5 -9.27 -16.94 4.01
N GLU A 6 -9.44 -15.63 3.77
CA GLU A 6 -10.26 -14.78 4.66
C GLU A 6 -11.76 -14.95 4.43
N CYS A 7 -12.23 -14.99 3.17
CA CYS A 7 -13.64 -14.80 2.85
C CYS A 7 -14.28 -15.90 2.00
N GLY A 8 -13.52 -16.95 1.65
CA GLY A 8 -14.01 -18.10 0.88
C GLY A 8 -14.37 -17.84 -0.58
N ARG A 9 -14.30 -16.58 -1.06
CA ARG A 9 -14.62 -16.24 -2.46
C ARG A 9 -13.63 -16.89 -3.43
N LYS A 10 -14.13 -17.31 -4.60
CA LYS A 10 -13.32 -17.92 -5.67
C LYS A 10 -12.28 -16.92 -6.22
N LEU A 11 -11.02 -17.34 -6.26
CA LEU A 11 -9.92 -16.53 -6.78
C LEU A 11 -9.78 -16.74 -8.30
N ARG A 12 -9.84 -15.63 -9.05
CA ARG A 12 -9.79 -15.64 -10.52
C ARG A 12 -8.37 -15.49 -11.07
N SER A 13 -7.64 -14.48 -10.61
CA SER A 13 -6.28 -14.20 -11.10
C SER A 13 -5.26 -15.18 -10.52
N GLN A 14 -4.25 -15.54 -11.32
CA GLN A 14 -3.18 -16.45 -10.91
C GLN A 14 -2.48 -15.97 -9.64
N GLN A 15 -2.15 -14.68 -9.57
CA GLN A 15 -1.52 -14.06 -8.41
C GLN A 15 -2.34 -14.25 -7.12
N SER A 16 -3.67 -14.06 -7.18
CA SER A 16 -4.51 -14.28 -6.00
C SER A 16 -4.47 -15.75 -5.57
N LYS A 17 -4.45 -16.69 -6.52
CA LYS A 17 -4.38 -18.13 -6.22
C LYS A 17 -3.06 -18.50 -5.55
N GLU A 18 -1.95 -17.87 -5.95
CA GLU A 18 -0.62 -18.09 -5.38
C GLU A 18 -0.51 -17.58 -3.95
N VAL A 19 -1.05 -16.38 -3.67
CA VAL A 19 -1.00 -15.81 -2.31
C VAL A 19 -2.14 -16.31 -1.41
N GLY A 20 -3.17 -16.95 -1.95
CA GLY A 20 -4.31 -17.48 -1.19
C GLY A 20 -5.35 -16.44 -0.76
N TYR A 21 -5.21 -15.18 -1.18
CA TYR A 21 -6.11 -14.08 -0.82
C TYR A 21 -6.54 -13.28 -2.06
N GLY A 22 -7.76 -12.76 -2.02
CA GLY A 22 -8.21 -11.75 -2.99
C GLY A 22 -7.61 -10.37 -2.67
N PRO A 23 -7.56 -9.43 -3.62
CA PRO A 23 -6.87 -8.14 -3.45
C PRO A 23 -7.39 -7.33 -2.26
N VAL A 24 -8.71 -7.36 -2.02
CA VAL A 24 -9.35 -6.66 -0.89
C VAL A 24 -8.98 -7.30 0.45
N CYS A 25 -9.00 -8.64 0.51
CA CYS A 25 -8.67 -9.37 1.74
C CYS A 25 -7.16 -9.30 2.03
N TYR A 26 -6.32 -9.34 1.00
CA TYR A 26 -4.89 -9.19 1.14
C TYR A 26 -4.54 -7.82 1.75
N LYS A 27 -5.11 -6.71 1.21
CA LYS A 27 -4.90 -5.38 1.80
C LYS A 27 -5.36 -5.30 3.25
N ARG A 28 -6.47 -5.96 3.60
CA ARG A 28 -7.01 -5.95 4.96
C ARG A 28 -6.11 -6.69 5.96
N VAL A 29 -5.58 -7.85 5.58
CA VAL A 29 -4.75 -8.69 6.46
C VAL A 29 -3.33 -8.14 6.57
N PHE A 30 -2.74 -7.72 5.46
CA PHE A 30 -1.33 -7.34 5.38
C PHE A 30 -1.09 -5.83 5.34
N GLY A 31 -2.14 -5.01 5.36
CA GLY A 31 -2.05 -3.54 5.30
C GLY A 31 -1.48 -2.98 3.98
N THR A 32 -1.21 -3.82 2.98
CA THR A 32 -0.56 -3.42 1.73
C THR A 32 -1.27 -3.99 0.52
N SER A 33 -1.26 -3.27 -0.60
CA SER A 33 -1.82 -3.80 -1.85
C SER A 33 -0.90 -4.88 -2.43
N MET A 34 -1.50 -5.92 -3.02
CA MET A 34 -0.76 -6.86 -3.85
C MET A 34 -0.11 -6.07 -4.99
N ARG A 35 1.23 -6.11 -5.08
CA ARG A 35 1.94 -5.49 -6.20
C ARG A 35 1.65 -6.29 -7.45
N ILE A 36 0.75 -5.79 -8.27
CA ILE A 36 0.52 -6.34 -9.60
C ILE A 36 1.71 -5.90 -10.44
N ARG A 37 2.52 -6.85 -10.92
CA ARG A 37 3.60 -6.57 -11.88
C ARG A 37 2.99 -6.35 -13.27
N ASP A 38 2.08 -5.40 -13.38
CA ASP A 38 1.67 -4.88 -14.68
C ASP A 38 2.58 -3.68 -14.97
N GLY A 39 3.42 -3.83 -15.98
CA GLY A 39 4.25 -2.76 -16.49
C GLY A 39 3.38 -1.55 -16.85
N ASP A 40 3.80 -0.38 -16.39
CA ASP A 40 3.37 0.95 -16.83
C ASP A 40 1.87 1.29 -16.67
N LYS A 41 1.53 1.94 -15.56
CA LYS A 41 0.57 3.06 -15.56
C LYS A 41 0.76 3.93 -14.30
N LYS A 42 1.24 5.14 -14.55
CA LYS A 42 1.23 6.28 -13.62
C LYS A 42 -0.17 6.45 -13.03
N THR A 43 -0.30 6.37 -11.72
CA THR A 43 -1.31 7.13 -10.97
C THR A 43 -0.61 7.78 -9.79
N SER A 44 -0.27 9.05 -9.97
CA SER A 44 -0.09 9.98 -8.87
C SER A 44 -1.43 10.06 -8.16
N THR A 45 -1.57 9.42 -7.01
CA THR A 45 -2.63 9.75 -6.05
C THR A 45 -2.02 9.57 -4.68
N ALA A 46 -2.06 10.65 -3.91
CA ALA A 46 -1.45 10.84 -2.61
C ALA A 46 -1.41 9.54 -1.79
N SER A 47 -0.20 9.16 -1.41
CA SER A 47 0.07 8.16 -0.39
C SER A 47 -0.37 8.70 0.98
N ASP A 48 -1.69 8.72 1.20
CA ASP A 48 -2.35 8.98 2.48
C ASP A 48 -2.68 7.64 3.17
N ASP A 49 -1.67 6.78 3.30
CA ASP A 49 -1.74 5.53 4.07
C ASP A 49 -0.33 5.07 4.47
N PHE A 50 0.55 6.02 4.77
CA PHE A 50 1.77 5.75 5.50
C PHE A 50 1.50 6.12 6.97
N PRO A 51 1.55 5.17 7.92
CA PRO A 51 1.50 5.52 9.33
C PRO A 51 2.67 6.48 9.61
N TYR A 52 2.33 7.69 10.03
CA TYR A 52 3.29 8.76 10.33
C TYR A 52 4.08 8.33 11.58
N TYR A 53 5.24 7.71 11.37
CA TYR A 53 6.15 7.42 12.46
C TYR A 53 6.95 8.68 12.78
N GLU A 54 6.83 9.19 14.00
CA GLU A 54 7.67 10.27 14.50
C GLU A 54 9.10 9.73 14.72
N ILE A 55 9.98 9.96 13.74
CA ILE A 55 11.40 9.61 13.84
C ILE A 55 12.11 10.76 14.54
N PRO A 56 12.77 10.55 15.70
CA PRO A 56 13.47 11.60 16.41
C PRO A 56 14.51 12.29 15.51
N GLY A 57 14.42 13.63 15.40
CA GLY A 57 15.31 14.44 14.57
C GLY A 57 14.82 14.75 13.16
N GLN A 58 13.61 14.34 12.77
CA GLN A 58 12.98 14.86 11.55
C GLN A 58 12.39 16.25 11.80
N MET A 59 12.77 17.20 10.95
CA MET A 59 12.10 18.51 10.84
C MET A 59 11.13 18.48 9.67
N SER A 60 9.99 19.14 9.85
CA SER A 60 9.02 19.29 8.77
C SER A 60 9.60 20.18 7.66
N ILE A 61 9.12 20.01 6.43
CA ILE A 61 9.58 20.82 5.29
C ILE A 61 9.21 22.29 5.52
N GLU A 62 8.08 22.52 6.19
CA GLU A 62 7.60 23.84 6.60
C GLU A 62 8.59 24.53 7.55
N ASP A 63 9.21 23.80 8.47
CA ASP A 63 10.23 24.32 9.38
C ASP A 63 11.54 24.65 8.66
N PHE A 64 11.93 23.84 7.66
CA PHE A 64 13.12 24.09 6.84
C PHE A 64 12.97 25.35 5.98
N ILE A 65 11.84 25.52 5.31
CA ILE A 65 11.58 26.68 4.44
C ILE A 65 11.54 27.97 5.27
N LYS A 66 10.95 27.94 6.46
CA LYS A 66 10.91 29.10 7.37
C LYS A 66 12.30 29.48 7.90
N ALA A 67 13.25 28.53 7.96
CA ALA A 67 14.60 28.80 8.43
C ALA A 67 15.48 29.53 7.40
N ASP A 68 15.14 29.48 6.11
CA ASP A 68 15.90 30.09 5.01
C ASP A 68 15.47 31.55 4.71
N GLU A 69 14.39 32.02 5.33
CA GLU A 69 13.83 33.37 5.12
C GLU A 69 14.47 34.46 6.02
N LYS A 70 15.73 34.27 6.47
CA LYS A 70 16.45 35.24 7.30
C LYS A 70 17.85 35.58 6.78
#